data_AF-A0A512MDK4-F1
#
_entry.id   AF-A0A512MDK4-F1
#
_cell.length_a   1.000
_cell.length_b   1.000
_cell.length_c   1.000
_cell.angle_alpha   90.00
_cell.angle_beta   90.00
_cell.angle_gamma   90.00
#
_symmetry.space_group_name_H-M   'P 1'
#
loop_
_entity.id
_entity.type
_entity.pdbx_description
1 polymer ?
#
loop_
_entity_poly.entity_id
_entity_poly.type
_entity_poly.pdbx_seq_one_letter_code
_entity_poly.pdbx_strand_id
1 'polypeptide(L)' 'MQKIKRTTAGVTFESDVLEFIDSLARDEQRSRSFIVNSVMRWYGKWLAEQKAKVEAKRQETVIQR' A
#
# COMPACT_ATOMS: atom_id res chain seq x y z
N MET A 1 17.13 -2.94 16.23
CA MET A 1 16.15 -3.37 15.21
C MET A 1 14.86 -3.76 15.92
N GLN A 2 13.74 -3.11 15.63
CA GLN A 2 12.46 -3.57 16.15
C GLN A 2 12.15 -4.96 15.56
N LYS A 3 11.74 -5.90 16.41
CA LYS A 3 11.45 -7.29 16.00
C LYS A 3 10.21 -7.28 15.10
N ILE A 4 10.36 -7.68 13.84
CA ILE A 4 9.20 -7.81 12.93
C ILE A 4 8.37 -9.00 13.41
N LYS A 5 7.22 -8.72 14.06
CA LYS A 5 6.24 -9.75 14.39
C LYS A 5 5.44 -10.09 13.13
N ARG A 6 5.60 -11.32 12.64
CA ARG A 6 4.79 -11.85 11.53
C ARG A 6 3.51 -12.46 12.10
N THR A 7 2.36 -12.09 11.53
CA THR A 7 1.06 -12.66 11.87
C THR A 7 0.42 -13.19 10.58
N THR A 8 -0.21 -14.35 10.66
CA THR A 8 -0.95 -14.95 9.53
C THR A 8 -2.39 -14.43 9.54
N ALA A 9 -2.92 -14.11 8.36
CA ALA A 9 -4.31 -13.70 8.19
C ALA A 9 -4.89 -14.34 6.91
N GLY A 10 -6.17 -14.71 6.95
CA GLY A 10 -6.94 -15.12 5.78
C GLY A 10 -7.69 -13.92 5.20
N VAL A 11 -7.67 -13.77 3.88
CA VAL A 11 -8.36 -12.70 3.14
C VAL A 11 -8.99 -13.28 1.88
N THR A 12 -10.07 -12.66 1.42
CA THR A 12 -10.74 -13.03 0.15
C THR A 12 -10.51 -11.90 -0.84
N PHE A 13 -10.26 -12.26 -2.09
CA PHE A 13 -10.11 -11.34 -3.21
C PHE A 13 -11.08 -11.71 -4.33
N GLU A 14 -11.38 -10.75 -5.20
CA GLU A 14 -11.96 -11.03 -6.51
C GLU A 14 -11.00 -11.92 -7.31
N SER A 15 -11.55 -12.74 -8.21
CA SER A 15 -10.79 -13.79 -8.90
C SER A 15 -9.68 -13.22 -9.78
N ASP A 16 -9.96 -12.15 -10.50
CA ASP A 16 -9.03 -11.43 -11.37
C ASP A 16 -7.88 -10.79 -10.56
N VAL A 17 -8.18 -10.25 -9.38
CA VAL A 17 -7.17 -9.71 -8.47
C VAL A 17 -6.24 -10.82 -7.97
N LEU A 18 -6.77 -12.00 -7.65
CA LEU A 18 -5.96 -13.14 -7.23
C LEU A 18 -5.06 -13.64 -8.37
N GLU A 19 -5.59 -13.75 -9.58
CA GLU A 19 -4.82 -14.11 -10.79
C GLU A 19 -3.66 -13.13 -11.05
N PHE A 20 -3.93 -11.83 -10.89
CA PHE A 20 -2.92 -10.79 -11.02
C PHE A 20 -1.83 -10.88 -9.94
N ILE A 21 -2.20 -11.13 -8.68
CA ILE A 21 -1.22 -11.33 -7.60
C ILE A 21 -0.37 -12.57 -7.89
N ASP A 22 -0.97 -13.63 -8.44
CA ASP A 22 -0.29 -14.87 -8.78
C ASP A 22 0.68 -14.71 -9.96
N SER A 23 0.32 -13.96 -11.00
CA SER A 23 1.26 -13.63 -12.07
C SER A 23 2.45 -12.84 -11.54
N LEU A 24 2.21 -11.78 -10.77
CA LEU A 24 3.29 -10.96 -10.19
C LEU A 24 4.20 -11.77 -9.25
N ALA A 25 3.63 -12.65 -8.43
CA ALA A 25 4.41 -13.50 -7.53
C ALA A 25 5.35 -14.44 -8.31
N ARG A 26 4.88 -14.98 -9.45
CA ARG A 26 5.70 -15.81 -10.35
C ARG A 26 6.79 -14.99 -11.03
N ASP A 27 6.43 -13.86 -11.62
CA ASP A 27 7.36 -13.02 -12.40
C ASP A 27 8.51 -12.49 -11.52
N GLU A 28 8.19 -12.03 -10.31
CA GLU A 28 9.15 -11.49 -9.35
C GLU A 28 9.89 -12.57 -8.54
N GLN A 29 9.50 -13.85 -8.68
CA GLN A 29 9.98 -14.97 -7.85
C GLN A 29 9.84 -14.67 -6.35
N ARG A 30 8.64 -14.22 -5.94
CA ARG A 30 8.29 -13.84 -4.57
C ARG A 30 7.02 -14.55 -4.11
N SER A 31 6.75 -14.51 -2.81
CA SER A 31 5.50 -15.04 -2.26
C SER A 31 4.34 -14.07 -2.44
N ARG A 32 3.11 -14.58 -2.50
CA ARG A 32 1.87 -13.77 -2.47
C ARG A 32 1.89 -12.77 -1.32
N SER A 33 2.28 -13.22 -0.12
CA SER A 33 2.39 -12.34 1.05
C SER A 33 3.38 -11.20 0.84
N PHE A 34 4.48 -11.42 0.12
CA PHE A 34 5.42 -10.36 -0.22
C PHE A 34 4.78 -9.34 -1.16
N ILE A 35 4.13 -9.80 -2.23
CA ILE A 35 3.45 -8.92 -3.20
C ILE A 35 2.38 -8.07 -2.50
N VAL A 36 1.48 -8.70 -1.73
CA VAL A 36 0.42 -8.00 -0.99
C VAL A 36 1.00 -6.97 -0.02
N ASN A 37 2.03 -7.34 0.75
CA ASN A 37 2.67 -6.39 1.67
C ASN A 37 3.33 -5.21 0.94
N SER A 38 3.94 -5.44 -0.21
CA SER A 38 4.56 -4.38 -1.02
C SER A 38 3.53 -3.39 -1.55
N VAL A 39 2.41 -3.89 -2.09
CA VAL A 39 1.30 -3.06 -2.57
C VAL A 39 0.71 -2.23 -1.42
N MET A 40 0.47 -2.85 -0.27
CA MET A 40 -0.08 -2.14 0.91
C MET A 40 0.86 -1.05 1.43
N ARG A 41 2.17 -1.31 1.47
CA ARG A 41 3.17 -0.30 1.89
C ARG A 41 3.25 0.86 0.90
N TRP A 42 3.25 0.56 -0.39
CA TRP A 42 3.25 1.58 -1.44
C TRP A 42 1.99 2.45 -1.34
N TYR A 43 0.81 1.84 -1.24
CA TYR A 43 -0.45 2.55 -1.11
C TYR A 43 -0.48 3.42 0.15
N GLY A 44 -0.02 2.91 1.29
CA GLY A 44 0.07 3.68 2.53
C GLY A 44 0.96 4.92 2.40
N LYS A 45 2.12 4.80 1.72
CA LYS A 45 3.01 5.94 1.45
C LYS A 45 2.34 6.96 0.54
N TRP A 46 1.77 6.51 -0.58
CA TRP A 46 1.08 7.38 -1.52
C TRP A 46 -0.07 8.14 -0.86
N LEU A 47 -0.89 7.45 -0.04
CA LEU A 47 -2.00 8.07 0.68
C LEU A 47 -1.52 9.16 1.67
N ALA A 48 -0.43 8.91 2.39
CA ALA A 48 0.17 9.89 3.29
C ALA A 48 0.66 11.14 2.53
N GLU A 49 1.30 10.95 1.37
CA GLU A 49 1.74 12.05 0.51
C GLU A 49 0.56 12.86 -0.04
N GLN A 50 -0.54 12.22 -0.44
CA GLN A 50 -1.73 12.93 -0.91
C GLN A 50 -2.38 13.75 0.20
N LYS A 51 -2.49 13.20 1.42
CA LYS A 51 -3.02 13.93 2.58
C LYS A 51 -2.18 15.17 2.90
N ALA A 52 -0.85 15.04 2.90
CA ALA A 52 0.05 16.17 3.14
C ALA A 52 -0.12 17.28 2.08
N LYS A 53 -0.29 16.92 0.80
CA LYS A 53 -0.55 17.89 -0.29
C LYS A 53 -1.87 18.63 -0.11
N VAL A 54 -2.93 17.93 0.31
CA VAL A 54 -4.24 18.54 0.56
C VAL A 54 -4.17 19.51 1.76
N GLU A 55 -3.46 19.12 2.82
CA GLU A 55 -3.29 19.97 4.01
C GLU A 55 -2.46 21.23 3.71
N ALA A 56 -1.37 21.09 2.96
CA ALA A 56 -0.55 22.23 2.51
C ALA A 56 -1.38 23.24 1.69
N LYS A 57 -2.16 22.77 0.71
CA LYS A 57 -3.06 23.64 -0.07
C LYS A 57 -4.09 24.36 0.80
N ARG A 58 -4.60 23.70 1.84
CA ARG A 58 -5.55 24.31 2.77
C ARG A 58 -4.90 25.42 3.59
N GLN A 59 -3.66 25.24 4.03
CA GLN A 59 -2.92 26.27 4.79
C GLN A 59 -2.58 27.49 3.91
N GLU A 60 -2.14 27.29 2.66
CA GLU A 60 -1.87 28.38 1.71
C GLU A 60 -3.12 29.24 1.43
N THR A 61 -4.30 28.62 1.35
CA THR A 61 -5.57 29.32 1.09
C THR A 61 -6.03 30.17 2.29
N VAL A 62 -5.63 29.83 3.52
CA VAL A 62 -6.00 30.57 4.73
C VAL A 62 -5.11 31.81 4.94
N ILE A 63 -3.85 31.77 4.48
CA ILE A 63 -2.91 32.90 4.63
C ILE A 63 -3.18 34.02 3.61
N GLN A 64 -3.90 33.73 2.51
CA GLN A 64 -4.28 34.73 1.50
C GLN A 64 -5.61 35.45 1.76
N ARG A 65 -6.07 35.54 3.01
CA ARG A 65 -7.25 36.33 3.40
C ARG A 65 -6.90 37.45 4.37
#